data_AF-A0A6B3CFW3-F1
#
_entry.id   AF-A0A6B3CFW3-F1
#
_cell.length_a   1.000
_cell.length_b   1.000
_cell.length_c   1.000
_cell.angle_alpha   90.00
_cell.angle_beta   90.00
_cell.angle_gamma   90.00
#
_symmetry.space_group_name_H-M   'P 1'
#
loop_
_entity.id
_entity.type
_entity.pdbx_description
1 polymer ?
#
loop_
_entity_poly.entity_id
_entity_poly.type
_entity_poly.pdbx_seq_one_letter_code
_entity_poly.pdbx_strand_id
1 'polypeptide(L)'
;FTKVPPLLSKTEAQARDRLDEAGLDVGKVRHAYSDTVERGKVISTDPGVGDRIRKNDSVSLTVSDGPDTVKLPDVSGYRLDRARKLIEDEGLEPG
;
A
#
# COMPACT_ATOMS: atom_id res chain seq x y z
N PHE A 1 -26.78 -6.26 2.96
CA PHE A 1 -25.70 -5.28 2.68
C PHE A 1 -24.73 -5.33 3.83
N THR A 2 -23.47 -5.58 3.55
CA THR A 2 -22.36 -5.53 4.52
C THR A 2 -21.50 -4.29 4.22
N LYS A 3 -20.59 -3.95 5.12
CA LYS A 3 -19.62 -2.87 4.89
C LYS A 3 -18.29 -3.48 4.49
N VAL A 4 -17.59 -2.83 3.57
CA VAL A 4 -16.23 -3.23 3.20
C VAL A 4 -15.30 -2.99 4.41
N PRO A 5 -14.59 -4.02 4.91
CA PRO A 5 -13.66 -3.85 6.01
C PRO A 5 -12.44 -2.99 5.61
N PRO A 6 -11.68 -2.46 6.57
CA PRO A 6 -10.45 -1.73 6.26
C PRO A 6 -9.36 -2.66 5.74
N LEU A 7 -9.14 -2.60 4.43
CA LEU A 7 -8.12 -3.36 3.69
C LEU A 7 -6.89 -2.53 3.30
N LEU A 8 -6.94 -1.21 3.50
CA LEU A 8 -5.86 -0.27 3.20
C LEU A 8 -4.60 -0.60 4.02
N SER A 9 -3.42 -0.54 3.38
CA SER A 9 -2.10 -0.86 3.96
C SER A 9 -1.91 -2.32 4.40
N LYS A 10 -2.88 -3.21 4.16
CA LYS A 10 -2.74 -4.65 4.40
C LYS A 10 -2.13 -5.33 3.18
N THR A 11 -1.55 -6.52 3.39
CA THR A 11 -1.10 -7.35 2.27
C THR A 11 -2.30 -7.91 1.51
N GLU A 12 -2.09 -8.29 0.25
CA GLU A 12 -3.13 -8.97 -0.54
C GLU A 12 -3.72 -10.18 0.21
N ALA A 13 -2.87 -11.00 0.84
CA ALA A 13 -3.31 -12.14 1.63
C ALA A 13 -4.26 -11.72 2.77
N GLN A 14 -3.85 -10.74 3.60
CA GLN A 14 -4.69 -10.23 4.68
C GLN A 14 -5.98 -9.60 4.17
N ALA A 15 -5.96 -8.98 2.98
CA ALA A 15 -7.15 -8.41 2.38
C ALA A 15 -8.12 -9.50 1.93
N ARG A 16 -7.61 -10.60 1.38
CA ARG A 16 -8.40 -11.78 1.00
C ARG A 16 -9.06 -12.43 2.22
N ASP A 17 -8.29 -12.68 3.28
CA ASP A 17 -8.84 -13.24 4.54
C ASP A 17 -9.98 -12.38 5.09
N ARG A 18 -9.79 -11.06 5.10
CA ARG A 18 -10.80 -10.11 5.60
C ARG A 18 -12.06 -10.03 4.74
N LEU A 19 -11.91 -10.19 3.43
CA LEU A 19 -13.05 -10.28 2.51
C LEU A 19 -13.82 -11.57 2.74
N ASP A 20 -13.12 -12.69 2.88
CA ASP A 20 -13.70 -14.00 3.19
C ASP A 20 -14.46 -13.98 4.52
N GLU A 21 -13.85 -13.44 5.59
CA GLU A 21 -14.50 -13.24 6.89
C GLU A 21 -15.76 -12.36 6.80
N ALA A 22 -15.79 -11.41 5.86
CA ALA A 22 -16.94 -10.53 5.61
C ALA A 22 -18.01 -11.17 4.70
N GLY A 23 -17.75 -12.35 4.14
CA GLY A 23 -18.60 -13.01 3.14
C GLY A 23 -18.62 -12.26 1.81
N LEU A 24 -17.46 -11.74 1.40
CA LEU A 24 -17.22 -10.99 0.17
C LEU A 24 -16.20 -11.72 -0.69
N ASP A 25 -16.42 -11.66 -2.00
CA ASP A 25 -15.51 -12.28 -2.96
C ASP A 25 -14.40 -11.31 -3.35
N VAL A 26 -13.23 -11.85 -3.63
CA VAL A 26 -12.12 -11.07 -4.21
C VAL A 26 -12.36 -10.98 -5.70
N GLY A 27 -12.60 -9.77 -6.18
CA GLY A 27 -12.82 -9.49 -7.59
C GLY A 27 -11.52 -9.33 -8.36
N LYS A 28 -11.42 -8.24 -9.13
CA LYS A 28 -10.20 -7.96 -9.90
C LYS A 28 -9.11 -7.41 -9.01
N VAL A 29 -7.95 -8.05 -9.05
CA VAL A 29 -6.72 -7.48 -8.48
C VAL A 29 -6.03 -6.65 -9.57
N ARG A 30 -5.86 -5.37 -9.29
CA ARG A 30 -5.11 -4.41 -10.08
C ARG A 30 -3.82 -4.08 -9.38
N HIS A 31 -2.81 -3.78 -10.18
CA HIS A 31 -1.50 -3.35 -9.70
C HIS A 31 -1.30 -1.90 -10.10
N ALA A 32 -0.83 -1.08 -9.17
CA ALA A 32 -0.55 0.33 -9.41
C ALA A 32 0.73 0.72 -8.69
N TYR A 33 1.52 1.59 -9.32
CA TYR A 33 2.74 2.10 -8.70
C TYR A 33 2.40 3.15 -7.65
N SER A 34 3.06 3.07 -6.49
CA SER A 34 2.89 4.03 -5.40
C SER A 34 4.20 4.20 -4.65
N ASP A 35 4.74 5.42 -4.66
CA ASP A 35 5.93 5.79 -3.90
C ASP A 35 5.69 5.84 -2.39
N THR A 36 4.43 5.98 -1.97
CA THR A 36 4.05 6.07 -0.55
C THR A 36 3.73 4.74 0.09
N VAL A 37 3.43 3.71 -0.71
CA VAL A 37 2.98 2.40 -0.20
C VAL A 37 3.88 1.31 -0.73
N GLU A 38 4.44 0.52 0.19
CA GLU A 38 5.34 -0.59 -0.15
C GLU A 38 4.68 -1.62 -1.06
N ARG A 39 5.51 -2.23 -1.92
CA ARG A 39 5.09 -3.29 -2.84
C ARG A 39 4.38 -4.43 -2.10
N GLY A 40 3.26 -4.88 -2.64
CA GLY A 40 2.47 -5.98 -2.09
C GLY A 40 1.43 -5.55 -1.05
N LYS A 41 1.28 -4.25 -0.80
CA LYS A 41 0.22 -3.69 0.06
C LYS A 41 -0.93 -3.12 -0.76
N VAL A 42 -2.15 -3.30 -0.29
CA VAL A 42 -3.35 -2.73 -0.91
C VAL A 42 -3.39 -1.22 -0.68
N ILE A 43 -3.44 -0.47 -1.78
CA ILE A 43 -3.51 1.01 -1.78
C ILE A 43 -4.93 1.51 -1.90
N SER A 44 -5.83 0.73 -2.51
CA SER A 44 -7.21 1.10 -2.71
C SER A 44 -8.06 -0.13 -2.98
N THR A 45 -9.36 -0.02 -2.71
CA THR A 45 -10.35 -1.05 -3.02
C THR A 45 -11.58 -0.41 -3.63
N ASP A 46 -12.24 -1.13 -4.53
CA ASP A 46 -13.49 -0.71 -5.14
C ASP A 46 -14.53 -1.84 -5.04
N PRO A 47 -15.64 -1.65 -4.31
CA PRO A 47 -16.01 -0.46 -3.52
C PRO A 47 -15.03 -0.15 -2.36
N GLY A 48 -15.00 1.13 -1.96
CA GLY A 48 -14.07 1.67 -0.97
C GLY A 48 -14.25 1.11 0.43
N VAL A 49 -13.25 1.31 1.30
CA VAL A 49 -13.36 0.93 2.71
C VAL A 49 -14.53 1.66 3.37
N GLY A 50 -15.41 0.93 4.03
CA GLY A 50 -16.60 1.48 4.69
C GLY A 50 -17.82 1.65 3.77
N ASP A 51 -17.67 1.47 2.46
CA ASP A 51 -18.79 1.51 1.52
C ASP A 51 -19.76 0.34 1.73
N ARG A 52 -20.99 0.58 1.27
CA ARG A 52 -22.07 -0.42 1.34
C ARG A 52 -21.97 -1.35 0.15
N ILE A 53 -21.71 -2.63 0.42
CA ILE A 53 -21.62 -3.68 -0.59
C ILE A 53 -22.66 -4.78 -0.31
N ARG A 54 -23.10 -5.48 -1.36
CA ARG A 54 -23.97 -6.66 -1.21
C ARG A 54 -23.14 -7.84 -0.68
N LYS A 55 -23.79 -8.76 0.05
CA LYS A 55 -23.13 -10.02 0.42
C LYS A 55 -23.01 -10.88 -0.84
N ASN A 56 -21.91 -11.60 -1.03
CA ASN A 56 -21.54 -12.30 -2.29
C ASN A 56 -21.24 -11.36 -3.47
N ASP A 57 -20.90 -10.11 -3.21
CA ASP A 57 -20.40 -9.21 -4.25
C ASP A 57 -18.87 -9.20 -4.23
N SER A 58 -18.26 -8.75 -5.32
CA SER A 58 -16.82 -8.84 -5.52
C SER A 58 -16.14 -7.50 -5.29
N VAL A 59 -15.11 -7.47 -4.45
CA VAL A 59 -14.30 -6.27 -4.21
C VAL A 59 -13.06 -6.30 -5.09
N SER A 60 -12.91 -5.29 -5.94
CA SER A 60 -11.68 -5.08 -6.70
C SER A 60 -10.60 -4.51 -5.78
N LEU A 61 -9.42 -5.12 -5.78
CA LEU A 61 -8.28 -4.71 -4.97
C LEU A 61 -7.26 -4.01 -5.86
N THR A 62 -6.70 -2.89 -5.42
CA THR A 62 -5.54 -2.27 -6.06
C THR A 62 -4.34 -2.42 -5.13
N VAL A 63 -3.35 -3.16 -5.57
CA VAL A 63 -2.11 -3.46 -4.85
C VAL A 63 -1.00 -2.56 -5.36
N SER A 64 -0.21 -2.01 -4.43
CA SER A 64 0.99 -1.27 -4.76
C SER A 64 2.02 -2.22 -5.38
N ASP A 65 2.58 -1.87 -6.52
CA ASP A 65 3.83 -2.47 -7.01
C ASP A 65 5.07 -1.78 -6.44
N GLY A 66 4.87 -0.81 -5.53
CA GLY A 66 5.91 0.03 -4.97
C GLY A 66 6.20 1.26 -5.83
N PRO A 67 7.20 2.07 -5.46
CA PRO A 67 7.70 3.14 -6.31
C PRO A 67 8.10 2.54 -7.66
N ASP A 68 7.71 3.20 -8.75
CA ASP A 68 8.15 2.86 -10.09
C ASP A 68 9.68 3.00 -10.11
N THR A 69 10.36 1.90 -9.80
CA THR A 69 11.81 1.84 -9.88
C THR A 69 12.09 1.73 -11.36
N VAL A 70 12.02 2.87 -12.05
CA VAL A 70 12.87 3.15 -13.20
C VAL A 70 14.20 2.51 -12.82
N LYS A 71 14.69 1.57 -13.63
CA LYS A 71 15.99 0.90 -13.44
C LYS A 71 17.07 1.96 -13.20
N LEU A 72 17.21 2.43 -11.96
CA LEU A 72 18.40 3.11 -11.51
C LEU A 72 19.40 1.96 -11.40
N PRO A 73 20.44 1.95 -12.23
CA PRO A 73 21.43 0.88 -12.17
C PRO A 73 21.96 0.86 -10.75
N ASP A 74 21.78 -0.29 -10.09
CA ASP A 74 22.42 -0.71 -8.85
C ASP A 74 22.81 0.43 -7.89
N VAL A 75 21.83 0.97 -7.15
CA VAL A 75 22.14 1.76 -5.94
C VAL A 75 22.17 0.87 -4.70
N SER A 76 22.83 -0.29 -4.79
CA SER A 76 23.31 -1.05 -3.62
C SER A 76 24.43 -0.33 -2.85
N GLY A 77 24.57 1.00 -3.04
CA GLY A 77 25.63 1.85 -2.49
C GLY A 77 25.16 3.13 -1.79
N TYR A 78 23.86 3.41 -1.66
CA TYR A 78 23.38 4.57 -0.90
C TYR A 78 22.71 4.12 0.42
N ARG A 79 23.53 3.51 1.28
CA ARG A 79 23.24 3.49 2.73
C ARG A 79 23.09 4.93 3.20
N LEU A 80 21.99 5.25 3.89
CA LEU A 80 21.92 6.06 5.12
C LEU A 80 22.68 7.41 5.28
N ASP A 81 23.42 7.91 4.30
CA ASP A 81 24.29 9.09 4.44
C ASP A 81 23.59 10.42 4.14
N ARG A 82 22.41 10.39 3.49
CA ARG A 82 21.65 11.63 3.21
C ARG A 82 20.76 12.12 4.34
N ALA A 83 20.51 11.31 5.37
CA ALA A 83 19.76 11.78 6.55
C ALA A 83 20.66 12.56 7.53
N ARG A 84 21.98 12.35 7.52
CA ARG A 84 22.90 13.01 8.47
C ARG A 84 23.50 14.30 7.93
N LYS A 85 23.73 14.39 6.61
CA LYS A 85 24.41 15.54 6.01
C LYS A 85 23.56 16.82 5.93
N LEU A 86 22.24 16.72 6.11
CA LEU A 86 21.37 17.91 6.21
C LEU A 86 21.43 18.59 7.58
N ILE A 87 21.86 17.88 8.63
CA ILE A 87 21.91 18.45 9.99
C ILE A 87 23.21 19.25 10.19
N GLU A 88 24.27 18.94 9.44
CA GLU A 88 25.60 19.54 9.64
C GLU A 88 25.83 20.82 8.80
N ASP A 89 25.14 20.98 7.67
CA ASP A 89 25.29 22.17 6.79
C ASP A 89 24.42 23.36 7.23
N GLU A 90 23.43 23.11 8.10
CA GLU A 90 22.43 24.11 8.51
C GLU A 90 22.59 24.57 9.96
N GLY A 91 23.72 24.29 10.61
CA GLY A 91 24.11 24.96 11.87
C GLY A 91 23.10 24.88 13.02
N LEU A 92 22.22 23.88 13.03
CA LEU A 92 21.22 23.70 14.08
C LEU A 92 21.84 22.83 15.18
N GLU A 93 22.42 23.47 16.17
CA GLU A 93 22.85 22.84 17.42
C GLU A 93 21.65 22.17 18.11
N PRO A 94 21.65 20.84 18.33
CA PRO A 94 20.88 20.28 19.42
C PRO A 94 21.68 20.51 20.70
N GLY A 95 21.19 21.48 21.51
CA GLY A 95 21.55 21.83 22.90
C GLY A 95 22.70 21.12 23.61
#